data_AF-A0A6V7LKQ6-F1
#
_entry.id   AF-A0A6V7LKQ6-F1
#
_cell.length_a   1.000
_cell.length_b   1.000
_cell.length_c   1.000
_cell.angle_alpha   90.00
_cell.angle_beta   90.00
_cell.angle_gamma   90.00
#
_symmetry.space_group_name_H-M   'P 1'
#
loop_
_entity.id
_entity.type
_entity.pdbx_description
1 polymer ?
#
loop_
_entity_poly.entity_id
_entity_poly.type
_entity_poly.pdbx_seq_one_letter_code
_entity_poly.pdbx_strand_id
1 'polypeptide(L)' 'AKGYNTAGHVLACFGGAGGQHACAIARSLGMGTVFVHKYAGILSAYGMALADVVEEAQEPSAEVYQT' A
#
# COMPACT_ATOMS: atom_id res chain seq x y z
N ALA A 1 -5.36 -9.35 7.47
CA ALA A 1 -5.92 -8.93 6.17
C ALA A 1 -7.25 -8.20 6.40
N LYS A 2 -7.61 -7.20 5.58
CA LYS A 2 -8.82 -6.38 5.79
C LYS A 2 -10.14 -7.02 5.29
N GLY A 3 -10.09 -8.20 4.66
CA GLY A 3 -11.28 -8.94 4.21
C GLY A 3 -11.85 -8.53 2.84
N TYR A 4 -11.15 -7.70 2.07
CA TYR A 4 -11.61 -7.25 0.76
C TYR A 4 -11.28 -8.21 -0.38
N ASN A 5 -12.12 -8.23 -1.41
CA ASN A 5 -11.86 -8.93 -2.67
C ASN A 5 -10.82 -8.17 -3.50
N THR A 6 -9.66 -8.79 -3.76
CA THR A 6 -8.55 -8.20 -4.51
C THR A 6 -8.92 -7.84 -5.95
N ALA A 7 -9.82 -8.60 -6.59
CA ALA A 7 -10.23 -8.36 -7.98
C ALA A 7 -10.91 -6.99 -8.19
N GLY A 8 -11.47 -6.41 -7.12
CA GLY A 8 -12.09 -5.09 -7.13
C GLY A 8 -11.11 -3.92 -6.99
N HIS A 9 -9.80 -4.19 -6.90
CA HIS A 9 -8.77 -3.17 -6.69
C HIS A 9 -7.80 -3.06 -7.88
N VAL A 10 -7.03 -1.98 -7.88
CA VAL A 10 -5.94 -1.73 -8.84
C VAL A 10 -4.60 -2.08 -8.21
N LEU A 11 -3.75 -2.81 -8.93
CA LEU A 11 -2.40 -3.12 -8.46
C LEU A 11 -1.50 -1.90 -8.71
N ALA A 12 -1.22 -1.13 -7.67
CA ALA A 12 -0.19 -0.08 -7.74
C ALA A 12 1.19 -0.74 -7.72
N CYS A 13 1.96 -0.55 -8.80
CA CYS A 13 3.26 -1.16 -8.97
C CYS A 13 4.36 -0.08 -8.97
N PHE A 14 5.38 -0.25 -8.11
CA PHE A 14 6.51 0.67 -7.98
C PHE A 14 7.80 -0.06 -7.54
N GLY A 15 8.90 0.68 -7.44
CA GLY A 15 10.25 0.17 -7.20
C GLY A 15 10.95 -0.27 -8.48
N GLY A 16 12.28 -0.37 -8.45
CA GLY A 16 13.10 -0.65 -9.63
C GLY A 16 12.79 -1.99 -10.34
N ALA A 17 12.28 -2.97 -9.59
CA ALA A 17 11.91 -4.29 -10.13
C ALA A 17 10.39 -4.54 -10.19
N GLY A 18 9.56 -3.61 -9.72
CA GLY A 18 8.11 -3.84 -9.58
C GLY A 18 7.47 -4.19 -10.92
N GLY A 19 7.79 -3.44 -11.97
CA GLY A 19 7.22 -3.62 -13.30
C GLY A 19 7.49 -4.99 -13.92
N GLN A 20 8.58 -5.65 -13.52
CA GLN A 20 9.00 -6.94 -14.09
C GLN A 20 7.99 -8.06 -13.78
N HIS A 21 7.31 -7.98 -12.63
CA HIS A 21 6.41 -9.03 -12.14
C HIS A 21 4.94 -8.59 -12.07
N ALA A 22 4.64 -7.31 -12.33
CA ALA A 22 3.34 -6.70 -12.07
C ALA A 22 2.16 -7.44 -12.72
N CYS A 23 2.28 -7.78 -14.01
CA CYS A 23 1.20 -8.48 -14.72
C CYS A 23 0.98 -9.91 -14.22
N ALA A 24 2.04 -10.62 -13.83
CA ALA A 24 1.92 -11.97 -13.30
C ALA A 24 1.20 -11.97 -11.93
N ILE A 25 1.58 -11.03 -11.06
CA ILE A 25 0.96 -10.82 -9.75
C ILE A 25 -0.51 -10.39 -9.90
N ALA A 26 -0.78 -9.43 -10.78
CA ALA A 26 -2.16 -8.98 -11.03
C ALA A 26 -3.06 -10.15 -11.48
N ARG A 27 -2.57 -11.01 -12.38
CA ARG A 27 -3.30 -12.20 -12.81
C ARG A 27 -3.55 -13.19 -11.68
N SER A 28 -2.56 -13.47 -10.83
CA SER A 28 -2.76 -14.41 -9.71
C SER A 28 -3.75 -13.88 -8.67
N LEU A 29 -3.90 -12.56 -8.57
CA LEU A 29 -4.83 -11.88 -7.66
C LEU A 29 -6.19 -11.57 -8.28
N GLY A 30 -6.43 -11.93 -9.55
CA GLY A 30 -7.66 -11.63 -10.28
C GLY A 30 -7.87 -10.14 -10.58
N MET A 31 -6.81 -9.32 -10.56
CA MET A 31 -6.88 -7.87 -10.75
C MET A 31 -6.83 -7.52 -12.23
N GLY A 32 -7.79 -6.70 -12.69
CA GLY A 32 -7.88 -6.31 -14.10
C GLY A 32 -6.97 -5.13 -14.51
N THR A 33 -6.42 -4.40 -13.54
CA THR A 33 -5.64 -3.17 -13.82
C THR A 33 -4.36 -3.13 -12.99
N VAL A 34 -3.25 -2.83 -13.67
CA VAL A 34 -1.98 -2.45 -13.05
C VAL A 34 -1.77 -0.97 -13.29
N PHE A 35 -1.53 -0.21 -12.23
CA PHE A 35 -1.18 1.20 -12.31
C PHE A 35 0.31 1.39 -12.03
N VAL A 36 1.02 1.98 -12.99
CA VAL A 36 2.45 2.29 -12.89
C VAL A 36 2.61 3.80 -12.82
N HIS A 37 3.07 4.30 -11.67
CA HIS A 37 3.25 5.72 -11.46
C HIS A 37 4.44 6.27 -12.31
N LYS A 38 4.37 7.52 -12.77
CA LYS A 38 5.46 8.17 -13.54
C LYS A 38 6.81 8.11 -12.83
N TYR A 39 6.80 8.20 -11.51
CA TYR A 39 7.98 8.11 -10.63
C TYR A 39 8.12 6.76 -9.94
N ALA A 40 7.58 5.67 -10.52
CA ALA A 40 7.56 4.34 -9.92
C ALA A 40 8.94 3.90 -9.38
N GLY A 41 10.04 4.19 -10.10
CA GLY A 41 11.39 3.82 -9.66
C GLY A 41 11.86 4.47 -8.36
N ILE A 42 11.31 5.64 -8.00
CA ILE A 42 11.71 6.43 -6.83
C ILE A 42 10.52 6.77 -5.92
N LEU A 43 9.40 6.04 -6.05
CA LEU A 43 8.12 6.44 -5.45
C LEU A 43 8.21 6.60 -3.93
N SER A 44 9.06 5.82 -3.26
CA SER A 44 9.33 5.96 -1.82
C SER A 44 9.93 7.32 -1.47
N ALA A 45 10.96 7.75 -2.21
CA ALA A 45 11.58 9.07 -1.99
C ALA A 45 10.60 10.21 -2.32
N TYR A 46 9.82 10.04 -3.40
CA TYR A 46 8.78 10.99 -3.78
C TYR A 46 7.70 11.14 -2.70
N GLY A 47 7.25 10.04 -2.11
CA GLY A 47 6.27 10.06 -1.01
C GLY A 47 6.81 10.72 0.25
N MET A 48 8.06 10.43 0.64
CA MET A 48 8.70 11.08 1.78
C MET A 48 8.83 12.60 1.60
N ALA A 49 9.15 13.05 0.39
CA ALA A 49 9.27 14.49 0.10
C ALA A 49 7.94 15.25 0.17
N LEU A 50 6.80 14.55 0.02
CA LEU A 50 5.46 15.14 0.06
C LEU A 50 4.73 14.94 1.39
N ALA A 51 5.29 14.12 2.29
CA ALA A 51 4.62 13.79 3.54
C ALA A 51 4.64 14.96 4.51
N ASP A 52 3.51 15.19 5.17
CA ASP A 52 3.42 16.13 6.29
C ASP A 52 4.13 15.56 7.53
N VAL A 53 4.61 16.45 8.39
CA VAL A 53 5.14 16.08 9.71
C VAL A 53 3.97 15.71 10.62
N VAL A 54 4.01 14.52 11.21
CA VAL A 54 2.99 14.01 12.14
C VAL A 54 3.66 13.55 13.43
N GLU A 55 3.12 13.97 14.57
CA GLU A 55 3.52 13.51 15.89
C GLU A 55 2.41 12.62 16.47
N GLU A 56 2.74 11.37 16.81
CA GLU A 56 1.81 10.44 17.45
C GLU A 56 2.23 10.21 18.90
N ALA A 57 1.31 10.43 19.84
CA ALA A 57 1.48 10.11 21.26
C ALA A 57 0.65 8.86 21.61
N GLN A 58 1.26 7.91 22.33
CA GLN A 58 0.58 6.74 22.87
C GLN A 58 0.82 6.62 24.37
N GLU A 59 -0.23 6.25 25.10
CA GLU A 59 -0.16 5.85 26.51
C GLU A 59 -0.78 4.46 26.71
N PRO A 60 -0.17 3.59 27.55
CA PRO A 60 -0.73 2.29 27.85
C PRO A 60 -1.99 2.42 28.73
N SER A 61 -3.04 1.65 28.42
CA SER A 61 -4.26 1.54 29.24
C SER A 61 -4.41 0.13 29.81
N ALA A 62 -4.84 0.05 31.06
CA ALA A 62 -5.20 -1.19 31.77
C ALA A 62 -6.67 -1.17 32.23
N GLU A 63 -7.53 -0.40 31.54
CA GLU A 63 -8.95 -0.33 31.88
C GLU A 63 -9.62 -1.71 31.78
N VAL A 64 -10.40 -2.03 32.82
CA VAL A 64 -11.23 -3.24 32.86
C VAL A 64 -12.61 -2.89 32.30
N TYR A 65 -12.94 -3.38 31.11
CA TYR A 65 -14.25 -3.17 30.49
C TYR A 65 -15.34 -3.90 31.30
N GLN A 66 -16.36 -3.18 31.77
CA GLN A 66 -17.55 -3.80 32.35
C GLN A 66 -18.46 -4.33 31.23
N THR A 67 -18.76 -5.63 31.26
CA THR A 67 -19.80 -6.30 30.45
C THR A 67 -21.19 -6.01 30.97
#